data_AF-A0A1G1GYF9-F1
#
_entry.id   AF-A0A1G1GYF9-F1
#
_cell.length_a   1.000
_cell.length_b   1.000
_cell.length_c   1.000
_cell.angle_alpha   90.00
_cell.angle_beta   90.00
_cell.angle_gamma   90.00
#
_symmetry.space_group_name_H-M   'P 1'
#
loop_
_entity.id
_entity.type
_entity.pdbx_description
1 polymer ?
#
loop_
_entity_poly.entity_id
_entity_poly.type
_entity_poly.pdbx_seq_one_letter_code
_entity_poly.pdbx_strand_id
1 'polypeptide(L)'
;MPVHMQTQVRRVTFNQARLDRLARAILSEVGEASAELGILFVGDQRMRSLNRRYRGKDRTTDVLAFAMRDVHAGERQGARGKGRRSKQKIPIPLALCPAPGLLGDVVIAVPTALRQAKQGQR
;
A
#
# COMPACT_ATOMS: atom_id res chain seq x y z
N MET A 1 -1.37 4.10 17.84
CA MET A 1 -1.12 3.90 16.41
C MET A 1 -1.39 2.44 16.07
N PRO A 2 -2.57 2.12 15.52
CA PRO A 2 -2.86 0.74 15.17
C PRO A 2 -2.08 0.34 13.91
N VAL A 3 -1.15 -0.60 14.05
CA VAL A 3 -0.61 -1.37 12.92
C VAL A 3 -1.32 -2.73 12.96
N HIS A 4 -2.13 -3.00 11.95
CA HIS A 4 -2.87 -4.25 11.87
C HIS A 4 -2.09 -5.26 11.04
N MET A 5 -1.73 -6.39 11.64
CA MET A 5 -1.02 -7.45 10.95
C MET A 5 -1.89 -8.69 10.84
N GLN A 6 -2.04 -9.20 9.63
CA GLN A 6 -2.73 -10.45 9.36
C GLN A 6 -1.81 -11.39 8.58
N THR A 7 -1.89 -12.69 8.88
CA THR A 7 -1.13 -13.71 8.17
C THR A 7 -2.06 -14.76 7.60
N GLN A 8 -1.88 -15.06 6.31
CA GLN A 8 -2.51 -16.18 5.62
C GLN A 8 -1.51 -17.29 5.30
N VAL A 9 -0.27 -17.18 5.81
CA VAL A 9 0.76 -18.20 5.66
C VAL A 9 0.82 -19.08 6.90
N ARG A 10 0.82 -20.40 6.72
CA ARG A 10 0.84 -21.38 7.83
C ARG A 10 2.25 -21.74 8.31
N ARG A 11 3.28 -21.46 7.52
CA ARG A 11 4.65 -21.99 7.70
C ARG A 11 5.66 -21.02 8.31
N VAL A 12 5.29 -19.77 8.57
CA VAL A 12 6.22 -18.74 9.04
C VAL A 12 5.62 -18.01 10.22
N THR A 13 6.37 -17.95 11.31
CA THR A 13 6.05 -17.16 12.50
C THR A 13 6.76 -15.82 12.41
N PHE A 14 6.08 -14.77 12.86
CA PHE A 14 6.61 -13.41 12.85
C PHE A 14 6.70 -12.89 14.27
N ASN A 15 7.81 -12.20 14.58
CA ASN A 15 7.88 -11.43 15.82
C ASN A 15 7.07 -10.14 15.64
N GLN A 16 5.79 -10.19 16.02
CA GLN A 16 4.87 -9.05 15.90
C GLN A 16 5.40 -7.81 16.61
N ALA A 17 6.00 -7.95 17.81
CA ALA A 17 6.55 -6.81 18.55
C ALA A 17 7.74 -6.15 17.84
N ARG A 18 8.54 -6.91 17.08
CA ARG A 18 9.62 -6.34 16.26
C ARG A 18 9.06 -5.64 15.03
N LEU A 19 8.10 -6.26 14.35
CA LEU A 19 7.46 -5.67 13.17
C LEU A 19 6.68 -4.40 13.52
N ASP A 20 5.96 -4.37 14.65
CA ASP A 20 5.18 -3.21 15.08
C ASP A 20 6.11 -2.02 15.40
N ARG A 21 7.21 -2.30 16.13
CA ARG A 21 8.25 -1.28 16.37
C ARG A 21 8.85 -0.75 15.08
N LEU A 22 9.19 -1.62 14.13
CA LEU A 22 9.75 -1.22 12.84
C LEU A 22 8.76 -0.39 12.02
N ALA A 23 7.51 -0.83 11.92
CA ALA A 23 6.46 -0.13 11.20
C ALA A 23 6.24 1.27 11.79
N ARG A 24 6.16 1.38 13.12
CA ARG A 24 6.03 2.69 13.80
C ARG A 24 7.22 3.60 13.60
N ALA A 25 8.44 3.05 13.63
CA ALA A 25 9.65 3.83 13.37
C ALA A 25 9.62 4.42 11.94
N ILE A 26 9.32 3.58 10.93
CA ILE A 26 9.19 4.01 9.53
C ILE A 26 8.09 5.07 9.40
N LEU A 27 6.92 4.86 9.99
CA LEU A 27 5.82 5.84 9.95
C LEU A 27 6.21 7.17 10.59
N SER A 28 6.96 7.14 11.69
CA SER A 28 7.46 8.35 12.35
C SER A 28 8.48 9.08 11.49
N GLU A 29 9.40 8.37 10.82
CA GLU A 29 10.40 8.98 9.94
C GLU A 29 9.78 9.60 8.69
N VAL A 30 8.71 9.01 8.16
CA VAL A 30 7.99 9.52 6.97
C VAL A 30 7.03 10.66 7.33
N GLY A 31 6.89 11.01 8.62
CA GLY A 31 5.97 12.07 9.07
C GLY A 31 4.50 11.63 9.14
N GLU A 32 4.25 10.32 9.04
CA GLU A 32 2.94 9.67 9.03
C GLU A 32 2.65 8.96 10.35
N ALA A 33 3.16 9.51 11.46
CA ALA A 33 3.11 8.90 12.78
C ALA A 33 1.68 8.59 13.25
N SER A 34 0.69 9.38 12.81
CA SER A 34 -0.72 9.25 13.20
C SER A 34 -1.54 8.31 12.32
N ALA A 35 -0.90 7.61 11.39
CA ALA A 35 -1.57 6.75 10.42
C ALA A 35 -1.75 5.30 10.89
N GLU A 36 -2.84 4.71 10.43
CA GLU A 36 -3.14 3.28 10.47
C GLU A 36 -2.58 2.61 9.21
N LEU A 37 -1.89 1.50 9.44
CA LEU A 37 -1.24 0.70 8.41
C LEU A 37 -1.69 -0.75 8.55
N GLY A 38 -2.27 -1.29 7.49
CA GLY A 38 -2.54 -2.72 7.35
C GLY A 38 -1.34 -3.43 6.71
N ILE A 39 -0.93 -4.56 7.28
CA ILE A 39 0.08 -5.45 6.69
C ILE A 39 -0.49 -6.85 6.59
N LEU A 40 -0.54 -7.38 5.36
CA LEU A 40 -1.06 -8.71 5.07
C LEU A 40 0.03 -9.61 4.50
N PHE A 41 0.34 -10.70 5.19
CA PHE A 41 1.28 -11.71 4.73
C PHE A 41 0.54 -12.81 3.96
N VAL A 42 0.92 -13.01 2.69
CA VAL A 42 0.27 -13.98 1.79
C VAL A 42 1.26 -14.96 1.18
N GLY A 43 0.73 -16.06 0.64
CA GLY A 43 1.49 -16.99 -0.20
C GLY A 43 1.54 -16.55 -1.67
N ASP A 44 2.41 -17.22 -2.45
CA ASP A 44 2.69 -16.86 -3.84
C ASP A 44 1.45 -16.94 -4.76
N GLN A 45 0.56 -17.92 -4.55
CA GLN A 45 -0.66 -18.07 -5.35
C GLN A 45 -1.60 -16.86 -5.18
N ARG A 46 -1.81 -16.42 -3.94
CA ARG A 46 -2.65 -15.26 -3.64
C ARG A 46 -1.98 -13.98 -4.16
N MET A 47 -0.67 -13.83 -3.96
CA MET A 47 0.08 -12.70 -4.50
C MET A 47 -0.01 -12.62 -6.03
N ARG A 48 0.22 -13.73 -6.76
CA ARG A 48 0.10 -13.76 -8.22
C ARG A 48 -1.31 -13.36 -8.67
N SER A 49 -2.34 -13.84 -7.97
CA SER A 49 -3.73 -13.46 -8.25
C SER A 49 -3.98 -11.97 -8.05
N LEU A 50 -3.44 -11.39 -6.97
CA LEU A 50 -3.52 -9.95 -6.69
C LEU A 50 -2.74 -9.14 -7.73
N ASN A 51 -1.52 -9.55 -8.09
CA ASN A 51 -0.70 -8.87 -9.08
C ASN A 51 -1.35 -8.90 -10.47
N ARG A 52 -2.00 -10.00 -10.83
CA ARG A 52 -2.80 -10.09 -12.05
C ARG A 52 -4.01 -9.17 -12.00
N ARG A 53 -4.75 -9.17 -10.89
CA ARG A 53 -5.98 -8.38 -10.73
C ARG A 53 -5.74 -6.88 -10.72
N TYR A 54 -4.73 -6.41 -9.99
CA TYR A 54 -4.50 -4.99 -9.74
C TYR A 54 -3.40 -4.38 -10.63
N ARG A 55 -2.46 -5.17 -11.15
CA ARG A 55 -1.37 -4.68 -12.01
C ARG A 55 -1.33 -5.35 -13.39
N GLY A 56 -2.26 -6.25 -13.71
CA GLY A 56 -2.28 -6.98 -14.99
C GLY A 56 -1.11 -7.94 -15.20
N LYS A 57 -0.30 -8.22 -14.16
CA LYS A 57 0.93 -9.02 -14.27
C LYS A 57 0.71 -10.40 -13.68
N ASP A 58 0.70 -11.43 -14.52
CA ASP A 58 0.54 -12.83 -14.10
C ASP A 58 1.84 -13.45 -13.57
N ARG A 59 2.46 -12.80 -12.59
CA ARG A 59 3.67 -13.26 -11.90
C ARG A 59 3.60 -12.93 -10.41
N THR A 60 4.33 -13.65 -9.57
CA THR A 60 4.48 -13.26 -8.16
C THR A 60 5.41 -12.05 -8.03
N THR A 61 5.24 -11.28 -6.97
CA THR A 61 6.14 -10.21 -6.55
C THR A 61 6.33 -10.33 -5.04
N ASP A 62 7.33 -9.66 -4.50
CA ASP A 62 7.56 -9.52 -3.06
C ASP A 62 6.49 -8.69 -2.34
N VAL A 63 6.17 -7.50 -2.85
CA VAL A 63 5.29 -6.54 -2.18
C VAL A 63 4.31 -5.87 -3.15
N LEU A 64 3.08 -5.67 -2.69
CA LEU A 64 2.08 -4.77 -3.28
C LEU A 64 1.59 -3.80 -2.22
N ALA A 65 1.48 -2.52 -2.56
CA ALA A 65 0.91 -1.49 -1.68
C ALA A 65 -0.39 -0.96 -2.28
N PHE A 66 -1.43 -0.86 -1.44
CA PHE A 66 -2.75 -0.36 -1.75
C PHE A 66 -3.01 0.87 -0.88
N ALA A 67 -2.82 2.06 -1.44
CA ALA A 67 -3.12 3.30 -0.73
C ALA A 67 -4.64 3.51 -0.65
N MET A 68 -5.14 3.90 0.52
CA MET A 68 -6.53 4.35 0.69
C MET A 68 -6.65 5.87 0.58
N ARG A 69 -5.51 6.57 0.63
CA ARG A 69 -5.39 8.02 0.50
C ARG A 69 -5.27 8.42 -0.96
N ASP A 70 -6.32 8.22 -1.74
CA ASP A 70 -6.38 8.85 -3.05
C ASP A 70 -6.82 10.31 -2.88
N VAL A 71 -5.86 11.18 -2.58
CA VAL A 71 -6.03 12.60 -2.89
C VAL A 71 -5.98 12.70 -4.41
N HIS A 72 -7.10 13.06 -5.02
CA HIS A 72 -7.24 13.37 -6.43
C HIS A 72 -6.12 14.32 -6.93
N ALA A 73 -5.00 13.78 -7.39
CA ALA A 73 -4.07 14.48 -8.28
C ALA A 73 -4.35 13.93 -9.69
N GLY A 74 -5.15 14.68 -10.44
CA GLY A 74 -5.76 14.20 -11.68
C GLY A 74 -4.74 13.77 -12.74
N GLU A 75 -4.70 12.47 -13.03
CA GLU A 75 -4.36 12.00 -14.36
C GLU A 75 -5.60 12.07 -15.24
N ARG A 76 -5.77 13.22 -15.90
CA ARG A 76 -6.55 13.30 -17.13
C ARG A 76 -5.83 12.46 -18.18
N GLN A 77 -6.20 11.19 -18.29
CA GLN A 77 -5.95 10.43 -19.50
C GLN A 77 -6.67 11.12 -20.66
N GLY A 78 -5.94 11.34 -21.75
CA GLY A 78 -6.38 12.13 -22.89
C GLY A 78 -7.71 11.65 -23.49
N ALA A 79 -8.68 12.55 -23.52
CA ALA A 79 -9.77 12.51 -24.48
C ALA A 79 -9.81 13.87 -25.20
N ARG A 80 -9.37 13.84 -26.46
CA ARG A 80 -9.51 14.91 -27.44
C ARG A 80 -11.01 15.15 -27.63
N GLY A 81 -11.55 16.22 -27.05
CA GLY A 81 -12.96 16.57 -27.18
C GLY A 81 -13.17 18.06 -26.96
N LYS A 82 -13.44 18.80 -28.06
CA LYS A 82 -13.93 20.18 -28.01
C LYS A 82 -15.25 20.21 -27.22
N GLY A 83 -15.30 20.96 -26.12
CA GLY A 83 -16.53 21.15 -25.35
C GLY A 83 -16.40 22.25 -24.30
N ARG A 84 -17.04 23.39 -24.55
CA ARG A 84 -17.25 24.48 -23.60
C ARG A 84 -17.97 23.95 -22.34
N ARG A 85 -17.53 24.34 -21.13
CA ARG A 85 -18.38 24.94 -20.07
C ARG A 85 -17.62 25.23 -18.76
N SER A 86 -17.90 26.44 -18.26
CA SER A 86 -17.84 26.96 -16.88
C SER A 86 -16.58 26.74 -16.03
N LYS A 87 -15.82 27.84 -15.90
CA LYS A 87 -15.01 28.17 -14.73
C LYS A 87 -15.88 28.13 -13.47
N GLN A 88 -15.65 27.18 -12.57
CA GLN A 88 -15.95 27.38 -11.15
C GLN A 88 -14.84 26.73 -10.34
N LYS A 89 -13.78 27.51 -10.11
CA LYS A 89 -12.78 27.22 -9.07
C LYS A 89 -13.50 27.38 -7.74
N ILE A 90 -14.03 26.30 -7.19
CA ILE A 90 -14.32 26.24 -5.77
C ILE A 90 -12.95 26.13 -5.09
N PRO A 91 -12.52 27.08 -4.24
CA PRO A 91 -11.33 26.86 -3.44
C PRO A 91 -11.70 25.77 -2.43
N ILE A 92 -11.29 24.53 -2.71
CA ILE A 92 -11.35 23.46 -1.72
C ILE A 92 -10.45 23.94 -0.58
N PRO A 93 -10.96 24.15 0.64
CA PRO A 93 -10.10 24.50 1.76
C PRO A 93 -9.08 23.38 1.92
N LEU A 94 -7.80 23.72 1.95
CA LEU A 94 -6.67 22.80 2.20
C LEU A 94 -6.75 22.12 3.59
N ALA A 95 -7.88 22.26 4.30
CA ALA A 95 -8.16 21.80 5.65
C ALA A 95 -9.07 20.56 5.72
N LEU A 96 -9.57 20.02 4.60
CA LEU A 96 -10.16 18.68 4.59
C LEU A 96 -9.09 17.65 4.23
N CYS A 97 -8.15 17.46 5.16
CA CYS A 97 -7.25 16.32 5.15
C CYS A 97 -8.09 15.04 4.94
N PRO A 98 -7.75 14.17 3.97
CA PRO A 98 -8.41 12.87 3.84
C PRO A 98 -8.22 12.16 5.18
N ALA A 99 -9.31 11.69 5.80
CA ALA A 99 -9.39 11.11 7.15
C ALA A 99 -8.01 10.88 7.82
N PRO A 100 -7.59 11.74 8.78
CA PRO A 100 -6.24 11.72 9.33
C PRO A 100 -6.05 10.42 10.09
N GLY A 101 -5.53 9.40 9.41
CA GLY A 101 -5.40 8.11 10.05
C GLY A 101 -5.39 6.88 9.19
N LEU A 102 -5.61 6.88 7.86
CA LEU A 102 -5.61 5.61 7.11
C LEU A 102 -4.63 5.66 5.94
N LEU A 103 -3.48 4.96 5.99
CA LEU A 103 -2.57 4.84 4.84
C LEU A 103 -3.10 3.85 3.81
N GLY A 104 -3.57 2.70 4.29
CA GLY A 104 -4.00 1.57 3.50
C GLY A 104 -3.20 0.31 3.83
N ASP A 105 -3.11 -0.58 2.85
CA ASP A 105 -2.63 -1.96 3.04
C ASP A 105 -1.33 -2.25 2.29
N VAL A 106 -0.42 -2.95 2.96
CA VAL A 106 0.79 -3.51 2.36
C VAL A 106 0.69 -5.03 2.37
N VAL A 107 0.68 -5.64 1.20
CA VAL A 107 0.62 -7.08 1.01
C VAL A 107 2.00 -7.62 0.69
N ILE A 108 2.49 -8.59 1.46
CA ILE A 108 3.83 -9.15 1.35
C ILE A 108 3.75 -10.65 1.06
N ALA A 109 4.40 -11.09 -0.03
CA ALA A 109 4.54 -12.50 -0.36
C ALA A 109 5.75 -13.10 0.35
N VAL A 110 5.49 -13.75 1.47
CA VAL A 110 6.54 -14.28 2.36
C VAL A 110 7.48 -15.25 1.65
N PRO A 111 7.00 -16.24 0.86
CA PRO A 111 7.91 -17.18 0.20
C PRO A 111 8.79 -16.49 -0.85
N THR A 112 8.24 -15.52 -1.59
CA THR A 112 8.98 -14.75 -2.59
C THR A 112 10.03 -13.85 -1.93
N ALA A 113 9.65 -13.11 -0.88
CA ALA A 113 10.56 -12.26 -0.10
C ALA A 113 11.72 -13.08 0.50
N LEU A 114 11.45 -14.28 1.05
CA LEU A 114 12.50 -15.15 1.57
C LEU A 114 13.48 -15.63 0.49
N ARG A 115 12.99 -15.97 -0.70
CA ARG A 115 13.86 -16.36 -1.83
C ARG A 115 14.77 -15.21 -2.23
N GLN A 116 14.24 -14.00 -2.32
CA GLN A 116 15.02 -12.81 -2.66
C GLN A 116 16.01 -12.43 -1.57
N ALA A 117 15.63 -12.51 -0.29
CA ALA A 117 16.53 -12.23 0.82
C ALA A 117 17.77 -13.16 0.80
N LYS A 118 17.59 -14.44 0.44
CA LYS A 118 18.71 -15.37 0.25
C LYS A 118 19.61 -15.02 -0.94
N GLN A 119 19.04 -14.45 -2.00
CA GLN A 119 19.79 -14.05 -3.20
C GLN A 119 20.54 -12.72 -3.02
N GLY A 120 20.03 -11.83 -2.16
CA GLY A 120 20.60 -10.52 -1.89
C GLY A 120 21.72 -10.50 -0.84
N GLN A 121 22.02 -11.61 -0.16
CA GLN A 121 23.12 -11.74 0.82
C GLN A 121 24.50 -11.95 0.14
N ARG A 122 24.78 -11.24 -0.95
CA ARG A 122 26.11 -11.22 -1.59
C ARG A 122 26.99 -10.13 -1.01
#